data_AF-A0A942J7H0-F1
#
_entry.id   AF-A0A942J7H0-F1
#
_cell.length_a   1.000
_cell.length_b   1.000
_cell.length_c   1.000
_cell.angle_alpha   90.00
_cell.angle_beta   90.00
_cell.angle_gamma   90.00
#
_symmetry.space_group_name_H-M   'P 1'
#
loop_
_entity.id
_entity.type
_entity.pdbx_description
1 polymer ?
#
loop_
_entity_poly.entity_id
_entity_poly.type
_entity_poly.pdbx_seq_one_letter_code
_entity_poly.pdbx_strand_id
1 'polypeptide(L)' 'MTYPAFEARDLTGAVLLKEAALMKDWRAASQRGDVLAVTVQGINYVVVKDAALVEAIKRAAPQLTAYRYDPATATVSEPS' A
#
# COMPACT_ATOMS: atom_id res chain seq x y z
N MET A 1 -8.19 14.09 2.32
CA MET A 1 -7.29 13.22 3.12
C MET A 1 -6.63 12.28 2.13
N THR A 2 -5.30 12.21 2.08
CA THR A 2 -4.57 11.31 1.18
C THR A 2 -4.16 10.04 1.94
N TYR A 3 -3.95 8.95 1.20
CA TYR A 3 -3.53 7.67 1.74
C TYR A 3 -2.24 7.20 1.07
N PRO A 4 -1.34 6.52 1.80
CA PRO A 4 -0.18 5.86 1.21
C PRO A 4 -0.60 4.82 0.17
N ALA A 5 0.06 4.85 -0.98
CA ALA A 5 -0.12 3.90 -2.06
C ALA A 5 1.22 3.31 -2.50
N PHE A 6 1.24 2.02 -2.79
CA PHE A 6 2.43 1.30 -3.24
C PHE A 6 2.12 0.61 -4.55
N GLU A 7 3.07 0.54 -5.48
CA GLU A 7 2.86 -0.25 -6.70
C GLU A 7 2.68 -1.74 -6.36
N ALA A 8 1.62 -2.35 -6.89
CA ALA A 8 1.25 -3.71 -6.53
C ALA A 8 2.34 -4.73 -6.90
N ARG A 9 3.06 -4.49 -8.01
CA ARG A 9 4.16 -5.34 -8.47
C ARG A 9 5.31 -5.42 -7.46
N ASP A 10 5.60 -4.32 -6.78
CA ASP A 10 6.73 -4.24 -5.86
C ASP A 10 6.32 -4.73 -4.46
N LEU A 11 5.09 -4.43 -4.04
CA LEU A 11 4.59 -4.78 -2.72
C LEU A 11 4.38 -6.29 -2.54
N THR A 12 3.80 -6.97 -3.54
CA THR A 12 3.40 -8.38 -3.41
C THR A 12 4.63 -9.30 -3.34
N GLY A 13 5.66 -9.02 -4.14
CA GLY A 13 6.88 -9.83 -4.21
C GLY A 13 7.92 -9.52 -3.13
N ALA A 14 8.08 -8.25 -2.76
CA ALA A 14 9.13 -7.85 -1.83
C ALA A 14 8.74 -8.02 -0.35
N VAL A 15 7.45 -7.89 -0.03
CA VAL A 15 6.99 -7.70 1.35
C VAL A 15 6.13 -8.87 1.82
N LEU A 16 5.00 -9.11 1.15
CA LEU A 16 3.98 -10.05 1.65
C LEU A 16 4.41 -11.52 1.62
N LEU A 17 5.32 -11.89 0.71
CA LEU A 17 5.84 -13.26 0.62
C LEU A 17 6.99 -13.57 1.59
N LYS A 18 7.66 -12.54 2.12
CA LYS A 18 8.84 -12.71 2.98
C LYS A 18 8.52 -12.60 4.48
N GLU A 19 7.40 -11.98 4.82
CA GLU A 19 7.03 -11.60 6.19
C GLU A 19 5.66 -12.19 6.58
N ALA A 20 5.65 -13.38 7.19
CA ALA A 20 4.41 -14.07 7.57
C ALA A 20 3.54 -13.27 8.55
N ALA A 21 4.17 -12.52 9.46
CA ALA A 21 3.46 -11.64 10.39
C ALA A 21 2.74 -10.50 9.64
N LEU A 22 3.43 -9.88 8.69
CA LEU A 22 2.87 -8.80 7.88
C LEU A 22 1.72 -9.29 6.98
N MET A 23 1.79 -10.54 6.49
CA MET A 23 0.69 -11.14 5.75
C MET A 23 -0.59 -11.32 6.59
N LYS A 24 -0.45 -11.59 7.90
CA LYS A 24 -1.60 -11.66 8.81
C LYS A 24 -2.26 -10.30 8.97
N ASP A 25 -1.47 -9.26 9.25
CA ASP A 25 -1.97 -7.89 9.43
C ASP A 25 -2.57 -7.36 8.13
N TRP A 26 -1.94 -7.66 6.99
CA TRP A 26 -2.45 -7.35 5.66
C TRP A 26 -3.84 -7.95 5.41
N ARG A 27 -4.03 -9.25 5.72
CA ARG A 27 -5.32 -9.93 5.56
C ARG A 27 -6.39 -9.30 6.44
N ALA A 28 -6.06 -9.00 7.70
CA ALA A 28 -6.98 -8.34 8.61
C ALA A 28 -7.38 -6.94 8.10
N ALA A 29 -6.42 -6.13 7.66
CA ALA A 29 -6.68 -4.81 7.08
C ALA A 29 -7.51 -4.89 5.79
N SER A 30 -7.24 -5.88 4.93
CA SER A 30 -8.04 -6.12 3.72
C SER A 30 -9.49 -6.46 4.05
N GLN A 31 -9.74 -7.30 5.07
CA GLN A 31 -11.09 -7.65 5.52
C GLN A 31 -11.86 -6.46 6.10
N ARG A 32 -11.18 -5.48 6.68
CA ARG A 32 -11.78 -4.23 7.17
C ARG A 32 -12.00 -3.19 6.06
N GLY A 33 -11.47 -3.41 4.85
CA GLY A 33 -11.52 -2.44 3.75
C GLY A 33 -10.47 -1.32 3.87
N ASP A 34 -9.43 -1.53 4.68
CA ASP A 34 -8.30 -0.60 4.85
C ASP A 34 -7.26 -0.75 3.73
N VAL A 35 -7.34 -1.82 2.94
CA VAL A 35 -6.49 -2.07 1.77
C VAL A 35 -7.36 -2.02 0.53
N LEU A 36 -7.02 -1.14 -0.43
CA LEU A 36 -7.75 -1.00 -1.69
C LEU A 36 -6.79 -1.19 -2.87
N ALA A 37 -7.18 -2.02 -3.83
CA ALA A 37 -6.52 -2.08 -5.12
C ALA A 37 -7.12 -1.00 -6.04
N VAL A 38 -6.27 -0.17 -6.63
CA VAL A 38 -6.68 0.89 -7.56
C VAL A 38 -5.81 0.87 -8.80
N THR A 39 -6.37 1.23 -9.95
CA THR A 39 -5.63 1.40 -11.19
C THR A 39 -5.65 2.88 -11.55
N VAL A 40 -4.48 3.51 -11.60
CA VAL A 40 -4.34 4.93 -11.95
C VAL A 40 -3.38 5.03 -13.12
N GLN A 41 -3.84 5.63 -14.22
CA GLN A 41 -3.06 5.78 -15.46
C GLN A 41 -2.46 4.45 -15.99
N GLY A 42 -3.16 3.33 -15.81
CA GLY A 42 -2.72 2.00 -16.24
C GLY A 42 -1.75 1.30 -15.28
N ILE A 43 -1.40 1.92 -14.16
CA ILE A 43 -0.55 1.33 -13.12
C ILE A 43 -1.43 0.85 -11.97
N ASN A 44 -1.17 -0.36 -11.48
CA ASN A 44 -1.88 -0.94 -10.33
C ASN A 44 -1.17 -0.56 -9.04
N TYR A 45 -1.89 0.16 -8.19
CA TYR A 45 -1.46 0.52 -6.85
C TYR A 45 -2.29 -0.21 -5.80
N VAL A 46 -1.69 -0.41 -4.64
CA VAL A 46 -2.38 -0.80 -3.43
C VAL A 46 -2.32 0.35 -2.44
N VAL A 47 -3.49 0.88 -2.13
CA VAL A 47 -3.70 1.94 -1.15
C VAL A 47 -3.89 1.30 0.22
N VAL A 48 -3.17 1.80 1.22
CA VAL A 48 -3.24 1.31 2.60
C VAL A 48 -3.66 2.45 3.52
N LYS A 49 -4.87 2.35 4.09
CA LYS A 49 -5.43 3.34 5.01
C LYS A 49 -4.98 3.13 6.46
N ASP A 50 -4.59 1.90 6.80
CA ASP A 50 -4.08 1.54 8.12
C ASP A 50 -2.65 2.06 8.30
N ALA A 51 -2.47 3.04 9.19
CA ALA A 51 -1.18 3.68 9.43
C ALA A 51 -0.15 2.72 10.05
N ALA A 52 -0.57 1.78 10.89
CA ALA A 52 0.35 0.80 11.49
C ALA A 52 0.87 -0.17 10.43
N LEU A 53 0.00 -0.60 9.52
CA LEU A 53 0.39 -1.45 8.40
C LEU A 53 1.35 -0.73 7.43
N VAL A 54 1.13 0.55 7.17
CA VAL A 54 2.05 1.37 6.35
C VAL A 54 3.45 1.39 6.96
N GLU A 55 3.57 1.65 8.27
CA GLU A 55 4.87 1.69 8.94
C GLU A 55 5.54 0.31 9.04
N ALA A 56 4.76 -0.77 9.08
CA ALA A 56 5.29 -2.13 8.98
C ALA A 56 5.82 -2.42 7.57
N ILE A 57 5.09 -2.04 6.52
CA ILE A 57 5.52 -2.18 5.12
C ILE A 57 6.82 -1.41 4.85
N LYS A 58 6.91 -0.15 5.28
CA LYS A 58 8.12 0.67 5.11
C LYS A 58 9.33 0.09 5.83
N ARG A 59 9.13 -0.56 6.99
CA ARG A 59 10.22 -1.23 7.72
C ARG A 59 10.65 -2.52 7.03
N ALA A 60 9.71 -3.32 6.54
CA ALA A 60 9.99 -4.58 5.84
C ALA A 60 10.61 -4.37 4.45
N ALA A 61 10.23 -3.30 3.75
CA ALA A 61 10.81 -2.92 2.46
C ALA A 61 11.02 -1.40 2.35
N PRO A 62 12.13 -0.89 2.90
CA PRO A 62 12.45 0.54 2.86
C PRO A 62 12.71 1.06 1.44
N GLN A 63 12.94 0.17 0.47
CA GLN A 63 13.09 0.51 -0.94
C GLN A 63 11.76 0.79 -1.66
N LEU A 64 10.61 0.50 -1.05
CA LEU A 64 9.32 0.79 -1.65
C LEU A 64 9.00 2.28 -1.57
N THR A 65 8.60 2.84 -2.71
CA THR A 65 8.05 4.19 -2.77
C THR A 65 6.62 4.20 -2.24
N ALA A 66 6.38 5.00 -1.19
CA ALA A 66 5.04 5.28 -0.70
C ALA A 66 4.49 6.54 -1.39
N TYR A 67 3.74 6.34 -2.47
CA TYR A 67 3.04 7.41 -3.19
C TYR A 67 1.85 7.94 -2.38
N ARG A 68 1.33 9.10 -2.78
CA ARG A 68 0.11 9.68 -2.21
C ARG A 68 -1.07 9.43 -3.12
N TYR A 69 -2.02 8.64 -2.65
CA TYR A 69 -3.33 8.48 -3.29
C TYR A 69 -4.33 9.49 -2.74
N ASP A 70 -4.96 10.25 -3.64
CA ASP A 70 -6.09 11.12 -3.33
C ASP A 70 -7.41 10.45 -3.78
N PRO A 71 -8.26 10.00 -2.85
CA PRO A 71 -9.53 9.38 -3.18
C PRO A 71 -10.54 10.36 -3.80
N ALA A 72 -10.40 11.67 -3.58
CA ALA A 72 -11.34 12.67 -4.11
C ALA A 72 -11.16 12.85 -5.63
N THR A 73 -9.92 12.72 -6.10
CA THR A 73 -9.56 12.88 -7.52
C THR A 73 -9.18 11.57 -8.20
N ALA A 74 -9.10 10.46 -7.44
CA ALA A 74 -8.61 9.16 -7.88
C ALA A 74 -7.21 9.25 -8.53
N THR A 75 -6.34 10.10 -7.98
CA THR A 75 -4.98 10.32 -8.49
C THR A 75 -3.93 9.76 -7.54
N VAL A 76 -2.76 9.44 -8.09
CA VAL A 76 -1.56 9.06 -7.34
C VAL A 76 -0.46 10.05 -7.70
N SER A 77 0.24 10.59 -6.70
CA SER A 77 1.35 11.53 -6.86
C SER A 77 2.57 11.08 -6.06
N GLU A 78 3.75 11.54 -6.47
CA GLU A 78 4.99 11.25 -5.76
C GLU A 78 4.97 11.79 -4.32
N PRO A 79 5.68 11.13 -3.38
CA PRO A 79 5.89 11.69 -2.06
C PRO A 79 6.77 12.94 -2.18
N SER A 80 6.22 14.13 -1.88
CA SER A 80 7.01 15.35 -1.61
C SER A 80 7.91 15.20 -0.40
#